data_AF-A0A7S1HIB7-F1
#
_entry.id   AF-A0A7S1HIB7-F1
#
_cell.length_a   1.000
_cell.length_b   1.000
_cell.length_c   1.000
_cell.angle_alpha   90.00
_cell.angle_beta   90.00
_cell.angle_gamma   90.00
#
_symmetry.space_group_name_H-M   'P 1'
#
loop_
_entity.id
_entity.type
_entity.pdbx_description
1 polymer ?
#
loop_
_entity_poly.entity_id
_entity_poly.type
_entity_poly.pdbx_seq_one_letter_code
_entity_poly.pdbx_strand_id
1 'polypeptide(L)'
;DFRGGGFRVFSVDPPGCKDIDDALHVRRLGPGRTEVGVHIADVTHFVAPGNACDEEARFRGTSVYLVQRRIDMLPSLLTTDLCSLVGNKDRLAFSSVWVLDDDANILDVRFHKSVIRSVAAMTYGKAQEMIDDKGDESELAQDLRSMMKISKRLKQKREEMGAL
;
A
#
# COMPACT_ATOMS: atom_id res chain seq x y z
N ASP A 1 14.46 -6.20 1.56
CA ASP A 1 14.69 -4.98 0.77
C ASP A 1 13.79 -5.06 -0.45
N PHE A 2 12.90 -4.08 -0.65
CA PHE A 2 11.97 -4.02 -1.79
C PHE A 2 12.31 -2.86 -2.75
N ARG A 3 13.56 -2.39 -2.71
CA ARG A 3 14.06 -1.36 -3.62
C ARG A 3 14.59 -2.03 -4.90
N GLY A 4 13.76 -2.09 -5.95
CA GLY A 4 14.15 -2.66 -7.25
C GLY A 4 14.22 -4.19 -7.26
N GLY A 5 14.99 -4.79 -8.18
CA GLY A 5 15.22 -6.25 -8.21
C GLY A 5 13.98 -7.10 -8.55
N GLY A 6 13.09 -6.58 -9.40
CA GLY A 6 11.84 -7.25 -9.79
C GLY A 6 10.65 -6.96 -8.87
N PHE A 7 10.81 -6.08 -7.88
CA PHE A 7 9.70 -5.52 -7.09
C PHE A 7 9.28 -4.16 -7.66
N ARG A 8 8.01 -4.06 -8.06
CA ARG A 8 7.37 -2.81 -8.49
C ARG A 8 6.33 -2.44 -7.45
N VAL A 9 6.74 -1.61 -6.50
CA VAL A 9 5.88 -1.11 -5.43
C VAL A 9 5.17 0.15 -5.93
N PHE A 10 3.86 0.27 -5.75
CA PHE A 10 3.08 1.43 -6.18
C PHE A 10 1.96 1.74 -5.18
N SER A 11 1.48 2.98 -5.16
CA SER A 11 0.31 3.38 -4.36
C SER A 11 -0.83 3.88 -5.26
N VAL A 12 -2.06 3.78 -4.76
CA VAL A 12 -3.26 4.30 -5.44
C VAL A 12 -4.09 5.08 -4.43
N ASP A 13 -4.19 6.39 -4.64
CA ASP A 13 -4.69 7.33 -3.66
C ASP A 13 -5.73 8.29 -4.25
N PRO A 14 -6.52 8.99 -3.41
CA PRO A 14 -7.32 10.13 -3.87
C PRO A 14 -6.47 11.25 -4.49
N PRO A 15 -7.02 12.04 -5.42
CA PRO A 15 -6.33 13.22 -5.93
C PRO A 15 -5.92 14.18 -4.80
N GLY A 16 -4.65 14.61 -4.81
CA GLY A 16 -4.12 15.53 -3.81
C GLY A 16 -3.72 14.88 -2.47
N CYS A 17 -3.78 13.56 -2.34
CA CYS A 17 -3.24 12.84 -1.18
C CYS A 17 -1.74 13.11 -1.01
N LYS A 18 -1.30 13.29 0.24
CA LYS A 18 0.11 13.55 0.60
C LYS A 18 0.62 12.62 1.69
N ASP A 19 -0.28 12.06 2.48
CA ASP A 19 -0.14 11.06 3.53
C ASP A 19 -0.42 9.67 2.94
N ILE A 20 0.50 9.19 2.11
CA ILE A 20 0.37 7.88 1.48
C ILE A 20 0.84 6.83 2.49
N ASP A 21 -0.11 6.14 3.10
CA ASP A 21 0.15 5.18 4.17
C ASP A 21 0.46 3.78 3.64
N ASP A 22 -0.15 3.39 2.51
CA ASP A 22 -0.02 2.07 1.92
C ASP A 22 0.59 2.09 0.52
N ALA A 23 1.33 1.02 0.22
CA ALA A 23 1.80 0.71 -1.12
C ALA A 23 1.72 -0.80 -1.35
N LEU A 24 1.61 -1.20 -2.60
CA LEU A 24 1.31 -2.56 -3.02
C LEU A 24 2.35 -3.04 -4.02
N HIS A 25 2.60 -4.35 -4.04
CA HIS A 25 3.22 -5.00 -5.20
C HIS A 25 2.59 -6.36 -5.46
N VAL A 26 2.77 -6.85 -6.69
CA VAL A 26 2.43 -8.22 -7.07
C VAL A 26 3.52 -8.78 -7.97
N ARG A 27 3.79 -10.07 -7.85
CA ARG A 27 4.78 -10.76 -8.68
C ARG A 27 4.44 -12.23 -8.83
N ARG A 28 4.56 -12.78 -10.04
CA ARG A 28 4.42 -14.22 -10.26
C ARG A 28 5.68 -14.96 -9.77
N LEU A 29 5.52 -15.99 -8.94
CA LEU A 29 6.63 -16.83 -8.47
C LEU A 29 6.82 -18.10 -9.32
N GLY A 30 5.82 -18.45 -10.12
CA GLY A 30 5.81 -19.63 -10.98
C GLY A 30 4.37 -20.05 -11.31
N PRO A 31 4.17 -21.23 -11.90
CA PRO A 31 2.84 -21.78 -12.12
C PRO A 31 2.05 -21.89 -10.81
N GLY A 32 0.83 -21.38 -10.79
CA GLY A 32 -0.07 -21.46 -9.63
C GLY A 32 0.33 -20.67 -8.38
N ARG A 33 1.36 -19.81 -8.45
CA ARG A 33 1.85 -19.06 -7.27
C ARG A 33 2.12 -17.60 -7.57
N THR A 34 1.51 -16.72 -6.78
CA THR A 34 1.68 -15.27 -6.86
C THR A 34 2.08 -14.72 -5.50
N GLU A 35 3.11 -13.89 -5.47
CA GLU A 35 3.47 -13.07 -4.31
C GLU A 35 2.72 -11.74 -4.37
N VAL A 36 2.12 -11.33 -3.25
CA VAL A 36 1.49 -10.03 -3.07
C VAL A 36 2.09 -9.39 -1.82
N GLY A 37 2.49 -8.14 -1.90
CA GLY A 37 2.92 -7.37 -0.73
C GLY A 37 2.04 -6.16 -0.49
N VAL A 38 1.74 -5.93 0.78
CA VAL A 38 1.20 -4.68 1.30
C VAL A 38 2.27 -4.07 2.20
N HIS A 39 2.64 -2.83 1.92
CA HIS A 39 3.69 -2.09 2.60
C HIS A 39 3.04 -0.90 3.29
N ILE A 40 3.12 -0.85 4.62
CA ILE A 40 2.56 0.23 5.42
C ILE A 40 3.69 1.12 5.93
N ALA A 41 3.52 2.44 5.90
CA ALA A 41 4.48 3.39 6.43
C ALA A 41 4.95 3.03 7.85
N ASP A 42 6.26 2.95 8.09
CA ASP A 42 6.81 2.57 9.40
C ASP A 42 6.86 3.76 10.37
N VAL A 43 5.68 4.26 10.77
CA VAL A 43 5.54 5.36 11.74
C VAL A 43 6.21 5.02 13.08
N THR A 44 6.21 3.74 13.47
CA THR A 44 6.80 3.26 14.73
C THR A 44 8.32 3.47 14.80
N HIS A 45 8.98 3.68 13.66
CA HIS A 45 10.39 4.05 13.63
C HIS A 45 10.62 5.48 14.15
N PHE A 46 9.65 6.39 13.95
CA PHE A 46 9.78 7.80 14.27
C PHE A 46 9.08 8.20 15.57
N VAL A 47 8.00 7.50 15.92
CA VAL A 47 7.19 7.77 17.12
C VAL A 47 7.43 6.67 18.14
N ALA A 48 8.37 6.89 19.05
CA ALA A 48 8.67 5.96 20.14
C ALA A 48 7.67 6.10 21.29
N PRO A 49 7.32 5.00 21.98
CA PRO A 49 6.42 5.05 23.13
C PRO A 49 6.89 6.00 24.23
N GLY A 50 5.97 6.78 24.80
CA GLY A 50 6.22 7.64 25.96
C GLY A 50 6.95 8.96 25.67
N ASN A 51 7.19 9.31 24.40
CA ASN A 51 7.66 10.65 24.07
C ASN A 51 6.48 11.62 23.88
N ALA A 52 6.76 12.93 23.81
CA ALA A 52 5.73 13.94 23.65
C ALA A 52 4.91 13.79 22.35
N CYS A 53 5.51 13.26 21.28
CA CYS A 53 4.81 13.00 20.03
C CYS A 53 3.80 11.84 20.16
N ASP A 54 4.15 10.78 20.89
CA ASP A 54 3.28 9.66 21.21
C ASP A 54 2.15 10.09 22.15
N GLU A 55 2.45 10.89 23.19
CA GLU A 55 1.43 11.44 24.09
C GLU A 55 0.40 12.29 23.33
N GLU A 56 0.86 13.20 22.47
CA GLU A 56 -0.04 14.04 21.66
C GLU A 56 -0.84 13.22 20.64
N ALA A 57 -0.19 12.24 19.98
CA ALA A 57 -0.87 11.35 19.04
C ALA A 57 -1.96 10.53 19.73
N ARG A 58 -1.68 9.98 20.93
CA ARG A 58 -2.66 9.26 21.76
C ARG A 58 -3.80 10.16 22.21
N PHE A 59 -3.51 11.41 22.57
CA PHE A 59 -4.53 12.40 22.93
C PHE A 59 -5.45 12.73 21.76
N ARG A 60 -4.91 12.91 20.54
CA ARG A 60 -5.71 13.19 19.33
C ARG A 60 -6.49 11.96 18.82
N GLY A 61 -5.91 10.76 18.96
CA GLY A 61 -6.50 9.48 18.59
C GLY A 61 -6.57 9.20 17.07
N THR A 62 -6.96 10.19 16.27
CA THR A 62 -7.04 10.09 14.80
C THR A 62 -6.87 11.45 14.13
N SER A 63 -6.47 11.45 12.85
CA SER A 63 -6.60 12.64 12.01
C SER A 63 -8.08 12.89 11.72
N VAL A 64 -8.51 14.14 11.76
CA VAL A 64 -9.89 14.55 11.46
C VAL A 64 -9.93 15.24 10.10
N TYR A 65 -10.75 14.70 9.19
CA TYR A 65 -10.90 15.20 7.84
C TYR A 65 -12.19 16.02 7.72
N LEU A 66 -12.06 17.30 7.40
CA LEU A 66 -13.15 18.24 7.10
C LEU A 66 -13.08 18.62 5.62
N VAL A 67 -14.17 19.14 5.07
CA VAL A 67 -14.25 19.51 3.64
C VAL A 67 -13.10 20.43 3.19
N GLN A 68 -12.69 21.38 4.04
CA GLN A 68 -11.68 22.39 3.71
C GLN A 68 -10.31 22.16 4.37
N ARG A 69 -10.22 21.29 5.38
CA ARG A 69 -8.98 21.13 6.15
C ARG A 69 -8.88 19.75 6.78
N ARG A 70 -7.66 19.34 7.07
CA ARG A 70 -7.33 18.16 7.86
C ARG A 70 -6.67 18.60 9.16
N ILE A 71 -7.04 17.98 10.27
CA ILE A 71 -6.38 18.14 11.56
C ILE A 71 -5.58 16.88 11.80
N ASP A 72 -4.26 16.98 11.69
CA ASP A 72 -3.37 15.82 11.65
C ASP A 72 -3.14 15.25 13.04
N MET A 73 -3.19 13.93 13.17
CA MET A 73 -2.78 13.24 14.41
C MET A 73 -1.30 13.44 14.71
N LEU A 74 -0.47 13.41 13.67
CA LEU A 74 0.98 13.54 13.76
C LEU A 74 1.45 14.84 13.10
N PRO A 75 2.64 15.34 13.46
CA PRO A 75 3.26 16.48 12.78
C PRO A 75 3.34 16.29 11.25
N SER A 76 3.08 17.35 10.49
CA SER A 76 3.02 17.32 9.02
C SER A 76 4.29 16.78 8.35
N LEU A 77 5.45 17.05 8.94
CA LEU A 77 6.75 16.52 8.48
C LEU A 77 6.79 14.98 8.50
N LEU A 78 6.20 14.36 9.53
CA LEU A 78 6.10 12.91 9.61
C LEU A 78 5.08 12.38 8.60
N THR A 79 3.89 12.97 8.55
CA THR A 79 2.79 12.44 7.72
C THR A 79 2.98 12.65 6.22
N THR A 80 3.59 13.76 5.78
CA THR A 80 3.62 14.14 4.35
C THR A 80 4.97 13.95 3.66
N ASP A 81 6.03 13.67 4.42
CA ASP A 81 7.36 13.42 3.84
C ASP A 81 8.01 12.16 4.41
N LEU A 82 8.32 12.12 5.71
CA LEU A 82 9.18 11.06 6.27
C LEU A 82 8.51 9.68 6.26
N CYS A 83 7.24 9.59 6.64
CA CYS A 83 6.50 8.33 6.66
C CYS A 83 5.77 8.07 5.34
N SER A 84 5.29 9.13 4.67
CA SER A 84 4.56 9.00 3.41
C SER A 84 5.36 8.23 2.36
N LEU A 85 4.74 7.20 1.79
CA LEU A 85 5.32 6.27 0.82
C LEU A 85 5.37 6.88 -0.61
N VAL A 86 5.80 8.13 -0.70
CA VAL A 86 5.87 8.89 -1.96
C VAL A 86 6.75 8.21 -3.01
N GLY A 87 6.40 8.44 -4.28
CA GLY A 87 7.13 7.91 -5.43
C GLY A 87 8.60 8.32 -5.47
N ASN A 88 9.44 7.42 -5.98
CA ASN A 88 10.86 7.59 -6.29
C ASN A 88 11.77 7.97 -5.10
N LYS A 89 11.31 7.75 -3.86
CA LYS A 89 12.13 7.89 -2.66
C LYS A 89 12.17 6.59 -1.86
N ASP A 90 13.30 6.35 -1.19
CA ASP A 90 13.39 5.25 -0.22
C ASP A 90 12.57 5.60 1.02
N ARG A 91 11.75 4.66 1.46
CA ARG A 91 10.89 4.80 2.63
C ARG A 91 10.92 3.56 3.50
N LEU A 92 10.89 3.77 4.81
CA LEU A 92 10.75 2.71 5.79
C LEU A 92 9.30 2.25 5.80
N ALA A 93 9.10 0.94 5.72
CA ALA A 93 7.78 0.34 5.73
C ALA A 93 7.77 -0.93 6.58
N PHE A 94 6.64 -1.19 7.23
CA PHE A 94 6.31 -2.49 7.74
C PHE A 94 5.55 -3.26 6.65
N SER A 95 6.11 -4.39 6.22
CA SER A 95 5.56 -5.16 5.09
C SER A 95 4.88 -6.43 5.57
N SER A 96 3.73 -6.70 4.97
CA SER A 96 3.09 -8.01 4.96
C SER A 96 3.16 -8.57 3.55
N VAL A 97 3.75 -9.76 3.40
CA VAL A 97 3.95 -10.41 2.11
C VAL A 97 3.31 -11.79 2.14
N TRP A 98 2.41 -12.03 1.19
CA TRP A 98 1.69 -13.28 1.04
C TRP A 98 2.12 -14.00 -0.21
N VAL A 99 2.12 -15.34 -0.15
CA VAL A 99 2.08 -16.18 -1.33
C VAL A 99 0.67 -16.73 -1.47
N LEU A 100 0.05 -16.50 -2.62
CA LEU A 100 -1.30 -16.91 -2.94
C LEU A 100 -1.30 -17.96 -4.06
N ASP A 101 -2.28 -18.86 -4.04
CA ASP A 101 -2.61 -19.67 -5.21
C ASP A 101 -3.47 -18.90 -6.24
N ASP A 102 -3.83 -19.55 -7.35
CA ASP A 102 -4.63 -18.93 -8.42
C ASP A 102 -6.08 -18.60 -8.00
N ASP A 103 -6.57 -19.22 -6.92
CA ASP A 103 -7.87 -18.96 -6.32
C ASP A 103 -7.79 -17.91 -5.20
N ALA A 104 -6.62 -17.29 -4.99
CA ALA A 104 -6.34 -16.34 -3.92
C ALA A 104 -6.51 -16.95 -2.51
N ASN A 105 -6.23 -18.25 -2.33
CA ASN A 105 -6.00 -18.83 -1.00
C ASN A 105 -4.58 -18.49 -0.55
N ILE A 106 -4.41 -18.23 0.75
CA ILE A 106 -3.11 -17.93 1.35
C ILE A 106 -2.33 -19.24 1.53
N LEU A 107 -1.15 -19.33 0.91
CA LEU A 107 -0.21 -20.44 1.05
C LEU A 107 0.90 -20.14 2.06
N ASP A 108 1.35 -18.88 2.14
CA ASP A 108 2.37 -18.42 3.08
C ASP A 108 2.16 -16.94 3.40
N VAL A 109 2.63 -16.50 4.58
CA VAL A 109 2.60 -15.10 5.01
C VAL A 109 3.84 -14.76 5.82
N ARG A 110 4.43 -13.59 5.53
CA ARG A 110 5.59 -13.06 6.24
C ARG A 110 5.38 -11.60 6.59
N PHE A 111 5.76 -11.25 7.82
CA PHE A 111 5.69 -9.90 8.36
C PHE A 111 7.09 -9.42 8.73
N HIS A 112 7.53 -8.28 8.23
CA HIS A 112 8.84 -7.73 8.59
C HIS A 112 8.97 -6.23 8.31
N LYS A 113 9.86 -5.57 9.04
CA LYS A 113 10.34 -4.22 8.68
C LYS A 113 11.14 -4.29 7.37
N SER A 114 11.06 -3.21 6.60
CA SER A 114 11.56 -3.17 5.23
C SER A 114 11.88 -1.75 4.79
N VAL A 115 12.61 -1.65 3.69
CA VAL A 115 12.77 -0.41 2.92
C VAL A 115 12.18 -0.67 1.54
N ILE A 116 11.34 0.26 1.09
CA ILE A 116 10.69 0.22 -0.24
C ILE A 116 11.09 1.46 -1.03
N ARG A 117 10.93 1.39 -2.36
CA ARG A 117 10.93 2.58 -3.23
C ARG A 117 9.73 2.45 -4.16
N SER A 118 8.71 3.28 -3.93
CA SER A 118 7.51 3.30 -4.79
C SER A 118 7.90 3.79 -6.19
N VAL A 119 7.56 3.03 -7.23
CA VAL A 119 7.82 3.40 -8.63
C VAL A 119 6.73 4.32 -9.18
N ALA A 120 5.55 4.35 -8.55
CA ALA A 120 4.43 5.19 -8.95
C ALA A 120 3.49 5.49 -7.77
N ALA A 121 3.07 6.75 -7.67
CA ALA A 121 1.95 7.17 -6.84
C ALA A 121 0.83 7.61 -7.78
N MET A 122 -0.25 6.83 -7.84
CA MET A 122 -1.31 7.00 -8.83
C MET A 122 -2.60 7.50 -8.19
N THR A 123 -3.42 8.19 -8.98
CA THR A 123 -4.82 8.41 -8.59
C THR A 123 -5.68 7.21 -8.97
N TYR A 124 -6.82 7.04 -8.31
CA TYR A 124 -7.81 6.02 -8.71
C TYR A 124 -8.18 6.08 -10.19
N GLY A 125 -8.42 7.29 -10.73
CA GLY A 125 -8.74 7.47 -12.14
C GLY A 125 -7.62 6.96 -13.04
N LYS A 126 -6.36 7.31 -12.73
CA LYS A 126 -5.22 6.89 -13.54
C LYS A 126 -4.97 5.38 -13.48
N ALA A 127 -5.08 4.79 -12.29
CA ALA A 127 -4.95 3.35 -12.12
C ALA A 127 -6.05 2.60 -12.88
N GLN A 128 -7.29 3.11 -12.86
CA GLN A 128 -8.41 2.51 -13.58
C GLN A 128 -8.23 2.60 -15.11
N GLU A 129 -7.79 3.75 -15.62
CA GLU A 129 -7.45 3.91 -17.04
C GLU A 129 -6.43 2.86 -17.50
N MET A 130 -5.35 2.65 -16.74
CA MET A 130 -4.32 1.65 -17.06
C MET A 130 -4.87 0.22 -17.01
N ILE A 131 -5.75 -0.07 -16.04
CA ILE A 131 -6.39 -1.39 -15.92
C ILE A 131 -7.25 -1.68 -17.17
N ASP A 132 -8.02 -0.68 -17.62
CA ASP A 132 -9.01 -0.84 -18.69
C ASP A 132 -8.41 -0.79 -20.10
N ASP A 133 -7.31 -0.05 -20.29
CA ASP A 133 -6.61 0.03 -21.58
C ASP A 133 -5.89 -1.29 -21.89
N LYS A 134 -6.53 -2.18 -22.65
CA LYS A 134 -5.95 -3.47 -23.05
C LYS A 134 -4.71 -3.36 -23.93
N GLY A 135 -4.44 -2.20 -24.53
CA GLY A 135 -3.24 -1.94 -25.33
C GLY A 135 -2.03 -1.55 -24.48
N ASP A 136 -2.22 -1.17 -23.22
CA ASP A 136 -1.12 -0.87 -22.30
C ASP A 136 -0.48 -2.16 -21.80
N GLU A 137 0.64 -2.53 -22.41
CA GLU A 137 1.44 -3.70 -22.04
C GLU A 137 2.53 -3.40 -21.01
N SER A 138 2.56 -2.19 -20.43
CA SER A 138 3.54 -1.84 -19.39
C SER A 138 3.45 -2.78 -18.20
N GLU A 139 4.59 -3.06 -17.57
CA GLU A 139 4.64 -3.99 -16.44
C GLU A 139 3.76 -3.54 -15.27
N LEU A 140 3.66 -2.23 -15.04
CA LEU A 140 2.79 -1.67 -14.00
C LEU A 140 1.30 -1.90 -14.30
N ALA A 141 0.88 -1.76 -15.56
CA ALA A 141 -0.49 -2.08 -15.96
C ALA A 141 -0.81 -3.57 -15.79
N GLN A 142 0.15 -4.46 -16.11
CA GLN A 142 0.00 -5.90 -15.87
C GLN A 142 -0.11 -6.23 -14.37
N ASP A 143 0.69 -5.58 -13.53
CA ASP A 143 0.65 -5.73 -12.08
C ASP A 143 -0.71 -5.24 -11.52
N LEU A 144 -1.19 -4.07 -11.95
CA LEU A 144 -2.51 -3.55 -11.59
C LEU A 144 -3.65 -4.50 -11.97
N ARG A 145 -3.63 -5.05 -13.19
CA ARG A 145 -4.62 -6.04 -13.63
C ARG A 145 -4.56 -7.33 -12.82
N SER A 146 -3.36 -7.78 -12.48
CA SER A 146 -3.15 -8.97 -11.63
C SER A 146 -3.73 -8.74 -10.23
N MET A 147 -3.45 -7.58 -9.62
CA MET A 147 -4.04 -7.17 -8.34
C MET A 147 -5.56 -7.08 -8.42
N MET A 148 -6.11 -6.50 -9.49
CA MET A 148 -7.57 -6.41 -9.69
C MET A 148 -8.23 -7.79 -9.84
N LYS A 149 -7.56 -8.76 -10.49
CA LYS A 149 -8.06 -10.15 -10.57
C LYS A 149 -8.10 -10.80 -9.18
N ILE A 150 -7.04 -10.64 -8.39
CA ILE A 150 -6.95 -11.16 -7.03
C ILE A 150 -8.01 -10.51 -6.13
N SER A 151 -8.16 -9.18 -6.20
CA SER A 151 -9.13 -8.43 -5.39
C SER A 151 -10.56 -8.87 -5.67
N LYS A 152 -10.93 -9.14 -6.93
CA LYS A 152 -12.25 -9.68 -7.30
C LYS A 152 -12.50 -11.06 -6.67
N ARG A 153 -11.49 -11.94 -6.65
CA ARG A 153 -11.60 -13.26 -5.99
C ARG A 153 -11.75 -13.14 -4.48
N LEU A 154 -10.94 -12.30 -3.83
CA LEU A 154 -11.03 -12.06 -2.40
C LEU A 154 -12.38 -11.42 -2.02
N LYS A 155 -12.86 -10.46 -2.81
CA LYS A 155 -14.18 -9.84 -2.62
C LYS A 155 -15.30 -10.87 -2.72
N GLN A 156 -15.30 -11.72 -3.74
CA GLN A 156 -16.30 -12.77 -3.91
C GLN A 156 -16.35 -13.69 -2.67
N LYS A 157 -15.20 -14.21 -2.22
CA LYS A 157 -15.12 -15.04 -1.01
C LYS A 157 -15.64 -14.29 0.22
N ARG A 158 -15.30 -13.01 0.35
CA ARG A 158 -15.74 -12.16 1.47
C ARG A 158 -17.27 -12.00 1.49
N GLU A 159 -17.90 -11.83 0.34
CA GLU A 159 -19.37 -11.77 0.20
C GLU A 159 -20.02 -13.13 0.50
N GLU A 160 -19.45 -14.23 0.03
CA GLU A 160 -19.90 -15.60 0.34
C GLU A 160 -19.81 -15.91 1.84
N MET A 161 -18.86 -15.29 2.56
CA MET A 161 -18.74 -15.35 4.03
C MET A 161 -19.70 -14.40 4.78
N GLY A 162 -20.57 -13.68 4.07
CA GLY A 162 -21.60 -12.84 4.66
C GLY A 162 -21.16 -11.42 5.01
N ALA A 163 -20.09 -10.90 4.39
CA ALA A 163 -19.75 -9.50 4.57
C ALA A 163 -20.78 -8.58 3.93
N LEU A 164 -21.08 -7.48 4.64
CA LEU A 164 -21.94 -6.39 4.20
C LEU A 164 -21.17 -5.38 3.32
#